data_AF-A0A941YH29-F1
#
_entry.id   AF-A0A941YH29-F1
#
_cell.length_a   1.000
_cell.length_b   1.000
_cell.length_c   1.000
_cell.angle_alpha   90.00
_cell.angle_beta   90.00
_cell.angle_gamma   90.00
#
_symmetry.space_group_name_H-M   'P 1'
#
loop_
_entity.id
_entity.type
_entity.pdbx_description
1 polymer ?
#
loop_
_entity_poly.entity_id
_entity_poly.type
_entity_poly.pdbx_seq_one_letter_code
_entity_poly.pdbx_strand_id
1 'polypeptide(L)'
;MSSIRINLLGKALVSVIGASLSAITFASPGFKMVIESREDSAAPNEVFFAAYNTYDDMLNGNLGPGSGFSQIGISSAFQINGLAYDGKYRLVLQSKVDAAAPNEVFVASYNTYDDMLIGNLGPGTGFTQIGISSAFQIVGLAYDGKYRLILQSRVDAAAPNEVFVASYNTYDDLTNGTLGSGTGFTQIGISSAFQIAGLAYDGKYRLVLQSKVDAAAPNEVFFASYNTYDDLMNGTLGSGSGFSQIGISAAYRIAGLAYETQAVPEPMSIIALGGGAIGLALKRRKK
;
A
#
# COMPACT_ATOMS: atom_id res chain seq x y z
N MET A 1 1.37 9.10 81.91
CA MET A 1 1.77 8.13 80.86
C MET A 1 2.18 8.93 79.64
N SER A 2 3.45 9.33 79.56
CA SER A 2 4.56 8.63 78.85
C SER A 2 4.45 8.86 77.34
N SER A 3 5.06 9.92 76.81
CA SER A 3 6.48 10.11 76.47
C SER A 3 6.79 9.76 75.02
N ILE A 4 7.26 10.81 74.34
CA ILE A 4 7.83 10.90 73.00
C ILE A 4 8.94 9.87 72.79
N ARG A 5 8.96 9.23 71.62
CA ARG A 5 10.18 8.67 71.01
C ARG A 5 10.33 9.20 69.59
N ILE A 6 11.33 10.06 69.43
CA ILE A 6 11.98 10.37 68.16
C ILE A 6 12.96 9.23 67.89
N ASN A 7 12.92 8.62 66.70
CA ASN A 7 14.06 7.89 66.17
C ASN A 7 14.28 8.27 64.71
N LEU A 8 15.53 8.65 64.47
CA LEU A 8 16.12 9.19 63.25
C LEU A 8 16.43 8.08 62.23
N LEU A 9 16.69 8.51 61.00
CA LEU A 9 17.49 7.87 59.94
C LEU A 9 16.83 6.82 59.03
N GLY A 10 16.47 7.28 57.83
CA GLY A 10 16.35 6.48 56.61
C GLY A 10 16.59 7.37 55.38
N LYS A 11 17.72 7.16 54.70
CA LYS A 11 18.23 7.93 53.56
C LYS A 11 17.50 7.59 52.24
N ALA A 12 17.63 8.52 51.28
CA ALA A 12 17.50 8.39 49.81
C ALA A 12 16.06 8.40 49.26
N LEU A 13 15.60 9.41 48.48
CA LEU A 13 16.03 9.83 47.13
C LEU A 13 16.13 8.59 46.22
N VAL A 14 15.29 8.32 45.21
CA VAL A 14 14.81 9.13 44.09
C VAL A 14 13.54 8.44 43.60
N SER A 15 12.43 9.16 43.43
CA SER A 15 11.31 8.66 42.64
C SER A 15 11.76 8.65 41.18
N VAL A 16 12.09 7.47 40.67
CA VAL A 16 12.24 7.25 39.23
C VAL A 16 10.84 7.42 38.66
N ILE A 17 10.59 8.54 38.01
CA ILE A 17 9.49 8.71 37.08
C ILE A 17 9.73 7.65 36.00
N GLY A 18 9.05 6.51 36.14
CA GLY A 18 8.93 5.52 35.08
C GLY A 18 8.13 6.15 33.96
N ALA A 19 8.81 6.86 33.06
CA ALA A 19 8.26 7.15 31.76
C ALA A 19 8.03 5.79 31.10
N SER A 20 6.78 5.33 31.10
CA SER A 20 6.32 4.29 30.21
C SER A 20 6.61 4.79 28.79
N LEU A 21 7.75 4.40 28.23
CA LEU A 21 7.92 4.39 26.79
C LEU A 21 6.85 3.43 26.27
N SER A 22 5.71 3.99 25.88
CA SER A 22 4.82 3.33 24.94
C SER A 22 5.70 3.01 23.75
N ALA A 23 6.04 1.74 23.57
CA ALA A 23 6.71 1.28 22.38
C ALA A 23 5.80 1.66 21.21
N ILE A 24 6.18 2.70 20.48
CA ILE A 24 5.61 2.98 19.17
C ILE A 24 6.04 1.77 18.34
N THR A 25 5.12 0.82 18.16
CA THR A 25 5.29 -0.23 17.16
C THR A 25 5.25 0.47 15.82
N PHE A 26 6.42 0.83 15.29
CA PHE A 26 6.56 1.18 13.90
C PHE A 26 6.06 -0.02 13.09
N ALA A 27 5.05 0.18 12.24
CA ALA A 27 4.64 -0.84 11.29
C ALA A 27 5.90 -1.29 10.52
N SER A 28 6.16 -2.60 10.53
CA SER A 28 7.25 -3.14 9.72
C SER A 28 6.92 -2.86 8.25
N PRO A 29 7.90 -2.42 7.44
CA PRO A 29 7.72 -2.42 6.00
C PRO A 29 7.30 -3.81 5.53
N GLY A 30 6.45 -3.86 4.51
CA GLY A 30 5.77 -5.09 4.15
C GLY A 30 4.67 -4.89 3.11
N PHE A 31 4.08 -6.00 2.68
CA PHE A 31 3.02 -6.00 1.69
C PHE A 31 1.68 -5.68 2.32
N LYS A 32 0.92 -4.81 1.67
CA LYS A 32 -0.47 -4.52 1.97
C LYS A 32 -1.32 -4.93 0.78
N MET A 33 -2.26 -5.83 1.01
CA MET A 33 -3.17 -6.32 -0.01
C MET A 33 -4.58 -5.88 0.31
N VAL A 34 -5.30 -5.44 -0.73
CA VAL A 34 -6.71 -5.10 -0.64
C VAL A 34 -7.53 -6.24 -1.19
N ILE A 35 -8.48 -6.72 -0.38
CA ILE A 35 -9.42 -7.77 -0.74
C ILE A 35 -10.82 -7.18 -0.65
N GLU A 36 -11.55 -7.25 -1.75
CA GLU A 36 -12.87 -6.65 -1.91
C GLU A 36 -13.92 -7.73 -2.13
N SER A 37 -15.09 -7.61 -1.48
CA SER A 37 -16.22 -8.48 -1.73
C SER A 37 -16.75 -8.33 -3.16
N ARG A 38 -17.06 -9.44 -3.83
CA ARG A 38 -17.64 -9.44 -5.18
C ARG A 38 -19.14 -9.12 -5.19
N GLU A 39 -19.85 -9.48 -4.12
CA GLU A 39 -21.30 -9.33 -3.99
C GLU A 39 -21.68 -7.99 -3.33
N ASP A 40 -22.54 -7.24 -4.01
CA ASP A 40 -23.03 -5.90 -3.65
C ASP A 40 -24.25 -6.00 -2.72
N SER A 41 -24.16 -6.80 -1.65
CA SER A 41 -25.30 -7.05 -0.76
C SER A 41 -25.41 -6.01 0.36
N ALA A 42 -25.98 -4.85 0.01
CA ALA A 42 -26.67 -3.89 0.89
C ALA A 42 -25.94 -3.25 2.10
N ALA A 43 -24.63 -3.47 2.28
CA ALA A 43 -23.78 -2.77 3.24
C ALA A 43 -22.62 -2.06 2.49
N PRO A 44 -22.02 -0.97 3.02
CA PRO A 44 -20.85 -0.36 2.38
C PRO A 44 -19.82 -1.46 2.10
N ASN A 45 -19.28 -1.51 0.88
CA ASN A 45 -18.35 -2.53 0.41
C ASN A 45 -17.33 -2.86 1.53
N GLU A 46 -17.41 -4.06 2.09
CA GLU A 46 -16.49 -4.46 3.14
C GLU A 46 -15.15 -4.79 2.47
N VAL A 47 -14.13 -4.00 2.82
CA VAL A 47 -12.79 -4.15 2.27
C VAL A 47 -11.92 -4.73 3.36
N PHE A 48 -11.34 -5.89 3.11
CA PHE A 48 -10.33 -6.46 3.99
C PHE A 48 -8.95 -6.01 3.55
N PHE A 49 -8.18 -5.45 4.47
CA PHE A 49 -6.78 -5.16 4.26
C PHE A 49 -5.94 -6.23 4.93
N ALA A 50 -5.22 -7.01 4.13
CA ALA A 50 -4.25 -7.97 4.61
C ALA A 50 -2.86 -7.33 4.66
N ALA A 51 -2.17 -7.45 5.79
CA ALA A 51 -0.79 -7.03 5.94
C ALA A 51 0.10 -8.28 6.02
N TYR A 52 1.26 -8.24 5.36
CA TYR A 52 2.28 -9.28 5.40
C TYR A 52 3.63 -8.62 5.62
N ASN A 53 4.45 -9.16 6.53
CA ASN A 53 5.77 -8.58 6.82
C ASN A 53 6.76 -8.84 5.68
N THR A 54 6.63 -10.00 5.02
CA THR A 54 7.53 -10.42 3.94
C THR A 54 6.76 -10.94 2.73
N TYR A 55 7.45 -11.06 1.60
CA TYR A 55 6.89 -11.71 0.41
C TYR A 55 6.59 -13.19 0.67
N ASP A 56 7.42 -13.88 1.45
CA ASP A 56 7.22 -15.28 1.80
C ASP A 56 6.02 -15.47 2.74
N ASP A 57 5.81 -14.53 3.67
CA ASP A 57 4.59 -14.50 4.48
C ASP A 57 3.35 -14.36 3.61
N MET A 58 3.41 -13.47 2.60
CA MET A 58 2.34 -13.33 1.63
C MET A 58 2.14 -14.63 0.84
N LEU A 59 3.18 -15.23 0.26
CA LEU A 59 3.04 -16.50 -0.48
C LEU A 59 2.39 -17.60 0.35
N ASN A 60 2.71 -17.69 1.64
CA ASN A 60 2.20 -18.71 2.56
C ASN A 60 0.89 -18.31 3.26
N GLY A 61 0.37 -17.10 3.05
CA GLY A 61 -0.83 -16.61 3.73
C GLY A 61 -0.65 -16.29 5.23
N ASN A 62 0.59 -16.08 5.67
CA ASN A 62 0.91 -15.74 7.06
C ASN A 62 0.63 -14.25 7.33
N LEU A 63 -0.57 -13.93 7.80
CA LEU A 63 -0.94 -12.55 8.12
C LEU A 63 -0.02 -11.95 9.18
N GLY A 64 0.49 -10.77 8.88
CA GLY A 64 1.18 -9.89 9.80
C GLY A 64 0.23 -9.03 10.64
N PRO A 65 0.77 -8.30 11.63
CA PRO A 65 0.00 -7.33 12.41
C PRO A 65 -0.57 -6.23 11.52
N GLY A 66 -1.74 -5.70 11.89
CA GLY A 66 -2.43 -4.65 11.12
C GLY A 66 -3.34 -5.19 10.00
N SER A 67 -3.49 -6.50 9.87
CA SER A 67 -4.55 -7.08 9.03
C SER A 67 -5.92 -6.83 9.67
N GLY A 68 -6.92 -6.43 8.89
CA GLY A 68 -8.24 -6.14 9.42
C GLY A 68 -9.26 -5.74 8.36
N PHE A 69 -10.53 -5.84 8.73
CA PHE A 69 -11.63 -5.28 7.94
C PHE A 69 -11.68 -3.77 8.11
N SER A 70 -11.95 -3.10 7.00
CA SER A 70 -12.18 -1.67 6.94
C SER A 70 -13.49 -1.41 6.21
N GLN A 71 -14.22 -0.42 6.72
CA GLN A 71 -15.33 0.19 6.02
C GLN A 71 -14.86 1.49 5.40
N ILE A 72 -13.87 1.43 4.50
CA ILE A 72 -13.67 2.55 3.58
C ILE A 72 -14.99 2.68 2.83
N GLY A 73 -15.77 3.71 3.15
CA GLY A 73 -17.13 3.93 2.67
C GLY A 73 -17.18 4.22 1.18
N ILE A 74 -16.78 3.25 0.36
CA ILE A 74 -16.81 3.29 -1.08
C ILE A 74 -18.24 3.00 -1.49
N SER A 75 -18.84 3.93 -2.24
CA SER A 75 -20.16 3.71 -2.82
C SER A 75 -20.15 2.43 -3.65
N SER A 76 -21.25 1.68 -3.61
CA SER A 76 -21.46 0.48 -4.44
C SER A 76 -21.25 0.72 -5.93
N ALA A 77 -21.33 1.97 -6.40
CA ALA A 77 -21.03 2.39 -7.76
C ALA A 77 -19.54 2.26 -8.15
N PHE A 78 -18.61 2.13 -7.19
CA PHE A 78 -17.17 2.02 -7.42
C PHE A 78 -16.64 0.67 -6.99
N GLN A 79 -15.51 0.29 -7.62
CA GLN A 79 -14.71 -0.87 -7.26
C GLN A 79 -13.25 -0.47 -7.11
N ILE A 80 -12.50 -1.16 -6.25
CA ILE A 80 -11.05 -0.93 -6.11
C ILE A 80 -10.30 -1.69 -7.19
N ASN A 81 -9.36 -1.04 -7.89
CA ASN A 81 -8.58 -1.66 -8.97
C ASN A 81 -7.07 -1.39 -8.85
N GLY A 82 -6.61 -0.84 -7.73
CA GLY A 82 -5.18 -0.66 -7.49
C GLY A 82 -4.87 -0.11 -6.11
N LEU A 83 -3.68 -0.44 -5.61
CA LEU A 83 -3.09 0.13 -4.40
C LEU A 83 -1.61 0.34 -4.67
N ALA A 84 -1.08 1.54 -4.42
CA ALA A 84 0.35 1.80 -4.44
C ALA A 84 0.80 2.54 -3.18
N TYR A 85 2.09 2.48 -2.88
CA TYR A 85 2.71 3.24 -1.80
C TYR A 85 3.86 4.08 -2.34
N ASP A 86 3.77 5.40 -2.21
CA ASP A 86 4.78 6.38 -2.63
C ASP A 86 5.33 7.21 -1.46
N GLY A 87 5.19 6.69 -0.23
CA GLY A 87 5.23 7.48 1.00
C GLY A 87 3.84 7.88 1.50
N LYS A 88 2.82 7.70 0.64
CA LYS A 88 1.39 7.68 0.98
C LYS A 88 0.74 6.47 0.32
N TYR A 89 -0.38 6.01 0.85
CA TYR A 89 -1.18 4.99 0.17
C TYR A 89 -2.07 5.63 -0.89
N ARG A 90 -2.05 5.09 -2.11
CA ARG A 90 -2.83 5.53 -3.25
C ARG A 90 -3.77 4.41 -3.66
N LEU A 91 -5.06 4.57 -3.37
CA LEU A 91 -6.10 3.60 -3.68
C LEU A 91 -6.84 4.04 -4.94
N VAL A 92 -6.82 3.21 -5.98
CA VAL A 92 -7.51 3.49 -7.24
C VAL A 92 -8.92 2.92 -7.18
N LEU A 93 -9.90 3.79 -7.36
CA LEU A 93 -11.31 3.49 -7.46
C LEU A 93 -11.74 3.68 -8.91
N GLN A 94 -12.49 2.75 -9.47
CA GLN A 94 -13.04 2.86 -10.81
C GLN A 94 -14.54 2.64 -10.75
N SER A 95 -15.33 3.47 -11.43
CA SER A 95 -16.77 3.25 -11.54
C SER A 95 -17.09 1.90 -12.20
N LYS A 96 -18.04 1.17 -11.62
CA LYS A 96 -18.58 -0.10 -12.14
C LYS A 96 -19.52 0.13 -13.33
N VAL A 97 -20.17 1.29 -13.42
CA VAL A 97 -21.18 1.58 -14.43
C VAL A 97 -20.51 2.29 -15.62
N ASP A 98 -20.57 1.64 -16.78
CA ASP A 98 -20.06 2.16 -18.05
C ASP A 98 -21.09 3.12 -18.69
N ALA A 99 -21.40 4.24 -18.01
CA ALA A 99 -22.41 5.18 -18.45
C ALA A 99 -21.82 6.18 -19.46
N ALA A 100 -21.51 5.75 -20.69
CA ALA A 100 -21.27 6.54 -21.92
C ALA A 100 -20.34 7.78 -21.86
N ALA A 101 -19.74 8.10 -20.72
CA ALA A 101 -18.84 9.21 -20.48
C ALA A 101 -17.45 8.64 -20.14
N PRO A 102 -16.37 9.33 -20.55
CA PRO A 102 -15.04 8.94 -20.16
C PRO A 102 -14.91 9.04 -18.63
N ASN A 103 -14.82 7.89 -17.97
CA ASN A 103 -14.02 7.68 -16.77
C ASN A 103 -14.42 8.41 -15.50
N GLU A 104 -14.78 7.62 -14.50
CA GLU A 104 -14.68 8.03 -13.11
C GLU A 104 -13.68 7.10 -12.44
N VAL A 105 -12.41 7.27 -12.82
CA VAL A 105 -11.28 6.70 -12.08
C VAL A 105 -10.85 7.74 -11.07
N PHE A 106 -10.82 7.39 -9.80
CA PHE A 106 -10.37 8.27 -8.73
C PHE A 106 -9.21 7.66 -7.97
N VAL A 107 -8.31 8.50 -7.47
CA VAL A 107 -7.20 8.05 -6.62
C VAL A 107 -7.34 8.62 -5.22
N ALA A 108 -7.93 7.86 -4.31
CA ALA A 108 -7.94 8.21 -2.90
C ALA A 108 -6.52 8.11 -2.33
N SER A 109 -6.13 9.09 -1.52
CA SER A 109 -4.81 9.15 -0.92
C SER A 109 -4.90 9.11 0.59
N TYR A 110 -4.04 8.35 1.25
CA TYR A 110 -4.00 8.24 2.71
C TYR A 110 -2.56 8.42 3.19
N ASN A 111 -2.35 9.23 4.23
CA ASN A 111 -1.00 9.51 4.72
C ASN A 111 -0.39 8.29 5.41
N THR A 112 -1.22 7.51 6.11
CA THR A 112 -0.81 6.32 6.84
C THR A 112 -1.69 5.13 6.49
N TYR A 113 -1.21 3.93 6.82
CA TYR A 113 -2.01 2.71 6.69
C TYR A 113 -3.24 2.75 7.61
N ASP A 114 -3.08 3.28 8.84
CA ASP A 114 -4.18 3.44 9.80
C ASP A 114 -5.24 4.41 9.28
N ASP A 115 -4.84 5.52 8.65
CA ASP A 115 -5.77 6.43 7.97
C ASP A 115 -6.59 5.70 6.89
N MET A 116 -5.94 4.82 6.12
CA MET A 116 -6.63 4.01 5.13
C MET A 116 -7.61 3.02 5.79
N LEU A 117 -7.20 2.32 6.86
CA LEU A 117 -8.06 1.38 7.59
C LEU A 117 -9.32 2.03 8.16
N ILE A 118 -9.28 3.31 8.54
CA ILE A 118 -10.45 4.02 9.06
C ILE A 118 -11.12 4.93 8.02
N GLY A 119 -10.64 4.94 6.77
CA GLY A 119 -11.17 5.78 5.70
C GLY A 119 -10.94 7.29 5.89
N ASN A 120 -9.93 7.68 6.67
CA ASN A 120 -9.58 9.08 6.91
C ASN A 120 -8.77 9.67 5.75
N LEU A 121 -9.46 10.32 4.82
CA LEU A 121 -8.85 11.11 3.77
C LEU A 121 -8.12 12.32 4.39
N GLY A 122 -6.81 12.24 4.53
CA GLY A 122 -5.99 13.32 5.10
C GLY A 122 -6.06 14.64 4.29
N PRO A 123 -5.53 15.76 4.80
CA PRO A 123 -5.50 17.01 4.05
C PRO A 123 -4.68 16.89 2.76
N GLY A 124 -5.20 17.44 1.65
CA GLY A 124 -4.60 17.33 0.32
C GLY A 124 -4.84 16.00 -0.38
N THR A 125 -5.75 15.18 0.15
CA THR A 125 -6.19 13.93 -0.47
C THR A 125 -7.54 14.20 -1.15
N GLY A 126 -7.74 13.66 -2.35
CA GLY A 126 -8.89 14.00 -3.16
C GLY A 126 -9.12 12.99 -4.27
N PHE A 127 -10.34 13.02 -4.80
CA PHE A 127 -10.75 12.23 -5.94
C PHE A 127 -10.27 12.94 -7.20
N THR A 128 -9.23 12.44 -7.85
CA THR A 128 -8.82 12.98 -9.16
C THR A 128 -9.16 12.04 -10.29
N GLN A 129 -9.89 12.58 -11.28
CA GLN A 129 -10.30 11.86 -12.48
C GLN A 129 -9.09 11.57 -13.37
N ILE A 130 -8.79 10.30 -13.60
CA ILE A 130 -7.83 9.88 -14.64
C ILE A 130 -8.61 9.52 -15.90
N GLY A 131 -8.30 10.19 -17.01
CA GLY A 131 -8.88 9.88 -18.31
C GLY A 131 -8.28 8.61 -18.90
N ILE A 132 -9.01 7.49 -18.87
CA ILE A 132 -8.71 6.27 -19.63
C ILE A 132 -9.68 6.13 -20.82
N SER A 133 -9.43 5.28 -21.82
CA SER A 133 -10.50 5.01 -22.80
C SER A 133 -11.52 4.06 -22.17
N SER A 134 -12.81 4.18 -22.52
CA SER A 134 -13.84 3.19 -22.12
C SER A 134 -13.52 1.78 -22.63
N ALA A 135 -12.63 1.66 -23.61
CA ALA A 135 -12.10 0.38 -24.07
C ALA A 135 -11.22 -0.33 -23.02
N PHE A 136 -10.76 0.35 -21.96
CA PHE A 136 -9.88 -0.21 -20.94
C PHE A 136 -10.51 -0.24 -19.54
N GLN A 137 -9.98 -1.12 -18.71
CA GLN A 137 -10.14 -1.11 -17.26
C GLN A 137 -8.77 -1.07 -16.61
N ILE A 138 -8.67 -0.43 -15.45
CA ILE A 138 -7.48 -0.49 -14.61
C ILE A 138 -7.50 -1.83 -13.87
N VAL A 139 -6.35 -2.48 -13.82
CA VAL A 139 -6.16 -3.76 -13.11
C VAL A 139 -4.96 -3.75 -12.16
N GLY A 140 -4.27 -2.62 -12.04
CA GLY A 140 -3.20 -2.45 -11.07
C GLY A 140 -2.57 -1.07 -11.11
N LEU A 141 -1.96 -0.69 -9.99
CA LEU A 141 -1.15 0.52 -9.84
C LEU A 141 0.07 0.16 -9.00
N ALA A 142 1.27 0.48 -9.46
CA ALA A 142 2.49 0.39 -8.65
C ALA A 142 3.27 1.70 -8.67
N TYR A 143 4.14 1.88 -7.68
CA TYR A 143 5.08 2.99 -7.60
C TYR A 143 6.51 2.47 -7.47
N ASP A 144 7.36 2.80 -8.43
CA ASP A 144 8.77 2.39 -8.51
C ASP A 144 9.75 3.59 -8.52
N GLY A 145 9.27 4.76 -8.06
CA GLY A 145 9.83 6.07 -8.40
C GLY A 145 9.09 6.76 -9.54
N LYS A 146 8.28 6.01 -10.29
CA LYS A 146 7.23 6.45 -11.21
C LYS A 146 5.94 5.69 -10.90
N TYR A 147 4.81 6.24 -11.32
CA TYR A 147 3.54 5.52 -11.26
C TYR A 147 3.37 4.65 -12.51
N ARG A 148 3.07 3.37 -12.30
CA ARG A 148 2.79 2.38 -13.35
C ARG A 148 1.36 1.92 -13.23
N LEU A 149 0.51 2.35 -14.16
CA LEU A 149 -0.90 1.97 -14.21
C LEU A 149 -1.07 0.87 -15.27
N ILE A 150 -1.61 -0.28 -14.87
CA ILE A 150 -1.87 -1.40 -15.79
C ILE A 150 -3.32 -1.30 -16.27
N LEU A 151 -3.47 -1.23 -17.59
CA LEU A 151 -4.74 -1.18 -18.28
C LEU A 151 -4.95 -2.49 -19.05
N GLN A 152 -6.08 -3.13 -18.84
CA GLN A 152 -6.52 -4.29 -19.62
C GLN A 152 -7.67 -3.89 -20.53
N SER A 153 -7.65 -4.33 -21.79
CA SER A 153 -8.79 -4.12 -22.69
C SER A 153 -10.05 -4.80 -22.14
N ARG A 154 -11.18 -4.09 -22.16
CA ARG A 154 -12.50 -4.65 -21.84
C ARG A 154 -13.04 -5.53 -22.97
N VAL A 155 -12.67 -5.18 -24.20
CA VAL A 155 -13.10 -5.88 -25.41
C VAL A 155 -11.86 -6.50 -26.03
N ASP A 156 -11.46 -7.68 -25.56
CA ASP A 156 -10.67 -8.53 -26.44
C ASP A 156 -10.84 -10.03 -26.16
N ALA A 157 -11.60 -10.67 -27.04
CA ALA A 157 -11.71 -12.13 -27.13
C ALA A 157 -10.52 -12.74 -27.90
N ALA A 158 -9.66 -11.93 -28.54
CA ALA A 158 -8.55 -12.41 -29.37
C ALA A 158 -7.17 -12.30 -28.70
N ALA A 159 -6.97 -11.36 -27.76
CA ALA A 159 -5.69 -11.18 -27.05
C ALA A 159 -5.88 -10.89 -25.55
N PRO A 160 -6.43 -11.83 -24.74
CA PRO A 160 -6.72 -11.62 -23.31
C PRO A 160 -5.49 -11.31 -22.43
N ASN A 161 -4.29 -11.33 -23.02
CA ASN A 161 -2.98 -11.27 -22.38
C ASN A 161 -2.21 -9.99 -22.75
N GLU A 162 -2.74 -9.17 -23.65
CA GLU A 162 -2.16 -7.86 -23.94
C GLU A 162 -2.65 -6.85 -22.91
N VAL A 163 -1.70 -6.17 -22.27
CA VAL A 163 -1.98 -5.09 -21.35
C VAL A 163 -1.15 -3.87 -21.70
N PHE A 164 -1.70 -2.71 -21.41
CA PHE A 164 -1.01 -1.45 -21.59
C PHE A 164 -0.49 -0.96 -20.24
N VAL A 165 0.80 -0.62 -20.19
CA VAL A 165 1.40 0.02 -19.02
C VAL A 165 1.53 1.50 -19.29
N ALA A 166 0.68 2.29 -18.64
CA ALA A 166 0.81 3.75 -18.62
C ALA A 166 1.78 4.16 -17.52
N SER A 167 2.82 4.92 -17.89
CA SER A 167 3.85 5.39 -16.96
C SER A 167 3.71 6.88 -16.73
N TYR A 168 3.79 7.32 -15.47
CA TYR A 168 3.73 8.74 -15.10
C TYR A 168 4.88 9.06 -14.16
N ASN A 169 5.63 10.14 -14.42
CA ASN A 169 6.82 10.43 -13.62
C ASN A 169 6.47 10.94 -12.22
N THR A 170 5.32 11.61 -12.08
CA THR A 170 4.86 12.20 -10.83
C THR A 170 3.39 11.88 -10.58
N TYR A 171 2.92 12.14 -9.35
CA TYR A 171 1.49 12.04 -9.04
C TYR A 171 0.66 13.08 -9.80
N ASP A 172 1.23 14.28 -10.01
CA ASP A 172 0.59 15.31 -10.81
C ASP A 172 0.46 14.89 -12.28
N ASP A 173 1.46 14.19 -12.82
CA ASP A 173 1.38 13.60 -14.16
C ASP A 173 0.27 12.53 -14.23
N LEU A 174 0.18 11.65 -13.22
CA LEU A 174 -0.86 10.62 -13.14
C LEU A 174 -2.26 11.24 -13.13
N THR A 175 -2.45 12.27 -12.30
CA THR A 175 -3.74 12.94 -12.12
C THR A 175 -4.13 13.83 -13.30
N ASN A 176 -3.16 14.41 -14.02
CA ASN A 176 -3.41 15.16 -15.24
C ASN A 176 -3.42 14.31 -16.52
N GLY A 177 -3.10 13.01 -16.43
CA GLY A 177 -3.00 12.11 -17.58
C GLY A 177 -1.77 12.38 -18.47
N THR A 178 -0.73 13.02 -17.94
CA THR A 178 0.50 13.34 -18.69
C THR A 178 1.42 12.11 -18.74
N LEU A 179 1.37 11.37 -19.85
CA LEU A 179 2.20 10.17 -20.02
C LEU A 179 3.69 10.52 -20.01
N GLY A 180 4.43 9.79 -19.18
CA GLY A 180 5.89 9.79 -19.13
C GLY A 180 6.51 8.72 -20.03
N SER A 181 7.85 8.70 -20.03
CA SER A 181 8.63 7.68 -20.72
C SER A 181 8.45 6.29 -20.12
N GLY A 182 8.56 5.27 -20.97
CA GLY A 182 8.35 3.87 -20.59
C GLY A 182 6.89 3.41 -20.74
N THR A 183 5.98 4.28 -21.19
CA THR A 183 4.62 3.88 -21.55
C THR A 183 4.61 2.98 -22.78
N GLY A 184 3.83 1.90 -22.76
CA GLY A 184 3.72 1.00 -23.91
C GLY A 184 2.82 -0.21 -23.66
N PHE A 185 2.56 -0.96 -24.74
CA PHE A 185 1.92 -2.27 -24.65
C PHE A 185 2.94 -3.34 -24.26
N THR A 186 2.49 -4.32 -23.50
CA THR A 186 3.23 -5.53 -23.17
C THR A 186 2.29 -6.72 -23.27
N GLN A 187 2.82 -7.85 -23.75
CA GLN A 187 2.15 -9.12 -23.60
C GLN A 187 2.67 -9.76 -22.32
N ILE A 188 1.90 -9.59 -21.24
CA ILE A 188 2.13 -10.39 -20.06
C ILE A 188 1.49 -11.75 -20.37
N GLY A 189 2.32 -12.76 -20.68
CA GLY A 189 1.91 -14.10 -21.10
C GLY A 189 1.13 -14.89 -20.04
N ILE A 190 -0.03 -14.36 -19.66
CA ILE A 190 -0.94 -14.88 -18.66
C ILE A 190 -1.80 -15.96 -19.32
N SER A 191 -2.08 -17.08 -18.65
CA SER A 191 -3.06 -18.03 -19.20
C SER A 191 -4.45 -17.39 -19.20
N SER A 192 -5.29 -17.69 -20.20
CA SER A 192 -6.67 -17.19 -20.24
C SER A 192 -7.48 -17.54 -18.98
N ALA A 193 -7.04 -18.55 -18.23
CA ALA A 193 -7.57 -18.96 -16.94
C ALA A 193 -7.38 -17.93 -15.80
N PHE A 194 -6.48 -16.95 -15.95
CA PHE A 194 -6.21 -15.93 -14.93
C PHE A 194 -6.62 -14.52 -15.39
N GLN A 195 -6.85 -13.66 -14.42
CA GLN A 195 -6.99 -12.21 -14.57
C GLN A 195 -5.94 -11.50 -13.72
N ILE A 196 -5.53 -10.30 -14.13
CA ILE A 196 -4.68 -9.45 -13.30
C ILE A 196 -5.54 -8.85 -12.18
N ALA A 197 -5.04 -8.90 -10.97
CA ALA A 197 -5.71 -8.42 -9.77
C ALA A 197 -4.90 -7.36 -9.01
N GLY A 198 -3.67 -7.07 -9.47
CA GLY A 198 -2.83 -6.02 -8.89
C GLY A 198 -1.39 -6.06 -9.40
N LEU A 199 -0.66 -4.99 -9.11
CA LEU A 199 0.77 -4.87 -9.36
C LEU A 199 1.39 -4.14 -8.17
N ALA A 200 2.50 -4.65 -7.64
CA ALA A 200 3.32 -3.96 -6.65
C ALA A 200 4.77 -3.88 -7.10
N TYR A 201 5.52 -2.96 -6.49
CA TYR A 201 6.97 -2.88 -6.65
C TYR A 201 7.66 -2.93 -5.28
N ASP A 202 8.47 -3.97 -5.06
CA ASP A 202 9.25 -4.21 -3.84
C ASP A 202 10.77 -4.19 -4.08
N GLY A 203 11.20 -3.54 -5.16
CA GLY A 203 12.51 -3.78 -5.79
C GLY A 203 12.43 -4.77 -6.96
N LYS A 204 11.35 -5.55 -7.03
CA LYS A 204 10.90 -6.29 -8.20
C LYS A 204 9.45 -5.91 -8.51
N TYR A 205 8.98 -6.16 -9.74
CA TYR A 205 7.55 -6.05 -10.02
C TYR A 205 6.86 -7.36 -9.67
N ARG A 206 5.80 -7.27 -8.86
CA ARG A 206 4.97 -8.40 -8.44
C ARG A 206 3.60 -8.22 -9.04
N LEU A 207 3.31 -8.97 -10.09
CA LEU A 207 2.00 -8.99 -10.71
C LEU A 207 1.15 -10.09 -10.06
N VAL A 208 -0.02 -9.72 -9.58
CA VAL A 208 -0.96 -10.65 -8.95
C VAL A 208 -1.93 -11.15 -10.00
N LEU A 209 -1.95 -12.47 -10.18
CA LEU A 209 -2.86 -13.16 -11.08
C LEU A 209 -3.84 -13.97 -10.24
N GLN A 210 -5.13 -13.73 -10.43
CA GLN A 210 -6.19 -14.49 -9.77
C GLN A 210 -6.88 -15.39 -10.80
N SER A 211 -7.10 -16.66 -10.46
CA SER A 211 -7.91 -17.56 -11.31
C SER A 211 -9.30 -16.97 -11.57
N LYS A 212 -9.78 -17.10 -12.81
CA LYS A 212 -11.15 -16.75 -13.23
C LYS A 212 -12.14 -17.87 -12.96
N VAL A 213 -11.68 -19.12 -12.86
CA VAL A 213 -12.55 -20.30 -12.70
C VAL A 213 -12.57 -20.71 -11.23
N ASP A 214 -13.78 -20.77 -10.70
CA ASP A 214 -14.13 -21.19 -9.35
C ASP A 214 -14.10 -22.74 -9.25
N ALA A 215 -12.95 -23.35 -9.55
CA ALA A 215 -12.82 -24.81 -9.62
C ALA A 215 -12.39 -25.39 -8.27
N ALA A 216 -13.35 -25.71 -7.39
CA ALA A 216 -13.30 -26.64 -6.24
C ALA A 216 -12.14 -26.58 -5.21
N ALA A 217 -11.07 -25.83 -5.47
CA ALA A 217 -10.03 -25.40 -4.58
C ALA A 217 -10.12 -23.86 -4.53
N PRO A 218 -10.12 -23.23 -3.36
CA PRO A 218 -10.30 -21.78 -3.25
C PRO A 218 -9.19 -21.05 -4.03
N ASN A 219 -9.57 -20.49 -5.19
CA ASN A 219 -8.91 -19.48 -6.00
C ASN A 219 -7.38 -19.39 -5.86
N GLU A 220 -6.68 -20.15 -6.71
CA GLU A 220 -5.24 -20.05 -6.89
C GLU A 220 -4.84 -18.61 -7.26
N VAL A 221 -4.05 -17.99 -6.38
CA VAL A 221 -3.37 -16.72 -6.65
C VAL A 221 -1.96 -17.07 -7.10
N PHE A 222 -1.56 -16.58 -8.26
CA PHE A 222 -0.19 -16.69 -8.75
C PHE A 222 0.47 -15.32 -8.73
N PHE A 223 1.65 -15.24 -8.16
CA PHE A 223 2.49 -14.05 -8.20
C PHE A 223 3.52 -14.23 -9.30
N ALA A 224 3.41 -13.45 -10.37
CA ALA A 224 4.45 -13.33 -11.39
C ALA A 224 5.45 -12.25 -10.96
N SER A 225 6.72 -12.63 -10.86
CA SER A 225 7.79 -11.72 -10.43
C SER A 225 8.67 -11.34 -11.61
N TYR A 226 8.97 -10.07 -11.75
CA TYR A 226 9.87 -9.53 -12.79
C TYR A 226 10.97 -8.73 -12.10
N ASN A 227 12.23 -9.01 -12.41
CA ASN A 227 13.34 -8.34 -11.70
C ASN A 227 13.47 -6.87 -12.10
N THR A 228 13.10 -6.55 -13.34
CA THR A 228 13.20 -5.19 -13.91
C THR A 228 11.92 -4.79 -14.63
N TYR A 229 11.81 -3.50 -14.98
CA TYR A 229 10.71 -3.01 -15.80
C TYR A 229 10.76 -3.63 -17.20
N ASP A 230 11.95 -3.78 -17.76
CA ASP A 230 12.13 -4.39 -19.08
C ASP A 230 11.72 -5.87 -19.06
N ASP A 231 11.97 -6.59 -17.96
CA ASP A 231 11.47 -7.95 -17.78
C ASP A 231 9.93 -7.97 -17.78
N LEU A 232 9.27 -7.03 -17.10
CA LEU A 232 7.81 -6.90 -17.12
C LEU A 232 7.29 -6.59 -18.52
N MET A 233 7.93 -5.67 -19.24
CA MET A 233 7.53 -5.27 -20.59
C MET A 233 7.77 -6.36 -21.63
N ASN A 234 8.71 -7.27 -21.38
CA ASN A 234 9.00 -8.41 -22.26
C ASN A 234 8.33 -9.72 -21.78
N GLY A 235 7.65 -9.72 -20.63
CA GLY A 235 7.05 -10.92 -20.06
C GLY A 235 8.06 -11.95 -19.52
N THR A 236 9.30 -11.54 -19.24
CA THR A 236 10.37 -12.41 -18.76
C THR A 236 10.27 -12.66 -17.26
N LEU A 237 9.75 -13.82 -16.86
CA LEU A 237 9.63 -14.18 -15.44
C LEU A 237 11.01 -14.29 -14.75
N GLY A 238 11.12 -13.61 -13.62
CA GLY A 238 12.23 -13.71 -12.69
C GLY A 238 11.99 -14.73 -11.57
N SER A 239 13.02 -14.90 -10.74
CA SER A 239 12.94 -15.72 -9.53
C SER A 239 11.97 -15.13 -8.51
N GLY A 240 11.26 -16.02 -7.79
CA GLY A 240 10.22 -15.66 -6.84
C GLY A 240 8.80 -15.67 -7.43
N SER A 241 8.64 -16.04 -8.70
CA SER A 241 7.33 -16.33 -9.27
C SER A 241 6.78 -17.64 -8.70
N GLY A 242 5.49 -17.69 -8.36
CA GLY A 242 4.90 -18.89 -7.77
C GLY A 242 3.44 -18.74 -7.37
N PHE A 243 2.82 -19.89 -7.12
CA PHE A 243 1.49 -19.96 -6.52
C PHE A 243 1.53 -19.63 -5.04
N SER A 244 0.44 -19.09 -4.55
CA SER A 244 0.25 -18.71 -3.16
C SER A 244 -0.89 -19.48 -2.51
N GLN A 245 -0.76 -19.66 -1.20
CA GLN A 245 -1.73 -20.29 -0.31
C GLN A 245 -2.68 -19.29 0.38
N ILE A 246 -2.70 -18.00 -0.03
CA ILE A 246 -3.57 -16.98 0.59
C ILE A 246 -5.07 -17.35 0.55
N GLY A 247 -5.47 -18.31 -0.30
CA GLY A 247 -6.74 -19.03 -0.16
C GLY A 247 -7.95 -18.10 -0.05
N ILE A 248 -8.20 -17.33 -1.11
CA ILE A 248 -9.27 -16.33 -1.09
C ILE A 248 -10.59 -17.01 -1.46
N SER A 249 -11.61 -16.83 -0.61
CA SER A 249 -12.96 -17.32 -0.89
C SER A 249 -13.49 -16.77 -2.21
N ALA A 250 -14.30 -17.56 -2.92
CA ALA A 250 -14.99 -17.17 -4.14
C ALA A 250 -15.77 -15.86 -4.04
N ALA A 251 -16.25 -15.52 -2.85
CA ALA A 251 -16.98 -14.28 -2.58
C ALA A 251 -16.10 -13.01 -2.65
N TYR A 252 -14.78 -13.16 -2.73
CA TYR A 252 -13.83 -12.04 -2.69
C TYR A 252 -12.91 -12.02 -3.92
N ARG A 253 -12.32 -10.85 -4.16
CA ARG A 253 -11.27 -10.64 -5.16
C ARG A 253 -10.13 -9.83 -4.57
N ILE A 254 -8.91 -10.06 -5.09
CA ILE A 254 -7.81 -9.13 -4.84
C ILE A 254 -8.09 -7.89 -5.70
N ALA A 255 -7.98 -6.73 -5.08
CA ALA A 255 -8.28 -5.45 -5.69
C ALA A 255 -7.05 -4.53 -5.76
N GLY A 256 -5.98 -4.85 -5.03
CA GLY A 256 -4.74 -4.10 -5.05
C GLY A 256 -3.65 -4.74 -4.19
N LEU A 257 -2.40 -4.40 -4.49
CA LEU A 257 -1.22 -4.81 -3.73
C LEU A 257 -0.21 -3.67 -3.72
N ALA A 258 0.27 -3.28 -2.55
CA ALA A 258 1.38 -2.36 -2.40
C ALA A 258 2.46 -2.95 -1.51
N TYR A 259 3.70 -2.52 -1.72
CA TYR A 259 4.80 -2.74 -0.80
C TYR A 259 5.14 -1.43 -0.11
N GLU A 260 4.99 -1.41 1.20
CA GLU A 260 5.38 -0.29 2.04
C GLU A 260 6.85 -0.40 2.39
N THR A 261 7.65 0.58 1.98
CA THR A 261 9.02 0.74 2.46
C THR A 261 9.02 1.58 3.72
N GLN A 262 10.00 1.37 4.60
CA GLN A 262 10.19 2.29 5.71
C GLN A 262 10.52 3.65 5.10
N ALA A 263 9.67 4.64 5.36
CA ALA A 263 10.10 6.02 5.19
C ALA A 263 11.31 6.19 6.10
N VAL A 264 12.50 6.34 5.49
CA VAL A 264 13.69 6.73 6.23
C VAL A 264 13.30 8.02 6.97
N PRO A 265 13.31 8.06 8.32
CA PRO A 265 13.09 9.32 9.00
C PRO A 265 14.13 10.27 8.42
N GLU A 266 13.69 11.37 7.79
CA GLU A 266 14.62 12.42 7.46
C GLU A 266 15.43 12.69 8.73
N PRO A 267 16.77 12.76 8.66
CA PRO A 267 17.57 13.01 9.84
C PRO A 267 17.20 14.40 10.36
N MET A 268 16.17 14.44 11.21
CA MET A 268 15.95 15.48 12.19
C MET A 268 17.29 15.61 12.86
N SER A 269 17.93 16.73 12.56
CA SER A 269 19.28 17.05 12.95
C SER A 269 19.42 16.63 14.41
N ILE A 270 20.18 15.56 14.64
CA ILE A 270 20.69 15.25 15.96
C ILE A 270 21.61 16.44 16.23
N ILE A 271 21.04 17.53 16.75
CA ILE A 271 21.78 18.51 17.50
C ILE A 271 22.29 17.67 18.66
N ALA A 272 23.53 17.21 18.47
CA ALA A 272 24.34 16.57 19.47
C ALA A 272 24.39 17.52 20.66
N LEU A 273 23.44 17.38 21.58
CA LEU A 273 23.52 17.91 22.93
C LEU A 273 24.52 17.05 23.68
N GLY A 274 25.79 17.25 23.33
CA GLY A 274 26.92 16.54 23.88
C GLY A 274 28.22 17.21 23.45
N GLY A 275 28.69 18.17 24.24
CA GLY A 275 30.08 18.63 24.19
C GLY A 275 30.26 20.13 24.09
N GLY A 276 30.06 20.85 25.20
CA GLY A 276 30.38 22.28 25.29
C GLY A 276 30.70 22.72 26.71
N ALA A 277 31.32 21.85 27.52
CA ALA A 277 32.06 22.33 28.69
C ALA A 277 33.40 22.91 28.20
N ILE A 278 33.75 24.08 28.75
CA ILE A 278 35.03 24.83 28.67
C ILE A 278 34.88 26.18 27.95
N GLY A 279 34.61 27.19 28.76
CA GLY A 279 34.65 28.63 28.45
C GLY A 279 34.71 29.43 29.73
N LEU A 280 35.64 29.04 30.62
CA LEU A 280 35.94 29.68 31.89
C LEU A 280 36.53 31.07 31.60
N ALA A 281 36.01 32.07 32.32
CA ALA A 281 36.59 33.39 32.56
C ALA A 281 36.87 34.29 31.34
N LEU A 282 36.15 35.43 31.27
CA LEU A 282 36.77 36.74 31.44
C LEU A 282 35.73 37.88 31.45
N LYS A 283 35.83 38.70 32.50
CA LYS A 283 35.66 40.17 32.52
C LYS A 283 34.35 40.77 33.07
N ARG A 284 34.39 41.06 34.40
CA ARG A 284 34.21 42.41 35.04
C ARG A 284 33.41 43.44 34.20
N ARG A 285 32.42 44.20 34.70
CA ARG A 285 32.48 45.13 35.86
C ARG A 285 31.16 45.94 35.99
N LYS A 286 30.87 46.46 37.21
CA LYS A 286 29.97 47.59 37.62
C LYS A 286 28.47 47.27 37.69
N LYS A 287 27.71 47.64 38.73
CA LYS A 287 27.88 48.60 39.84
C LYS A 287 27.73 47.93 41.19
#